data_AF-A0A3N5PA78-F1
#
_entry.id   AF-A0A3N5PA78-F1
#
_cell.length_a   1.000
_cell.length_b   1.000
_cell.length_c   1.000
_cell.angle_alpha   90.00
_cell.angle_beta   90.00
_cell.angle_gamma   90.00
#
_symmetry.space_group_name_H-M   'P 1'
#
loop_
_entity.id
_entity.type
_entity.pdbx_description
1 polymer ?
#
loop_
_entity_poly.entity_id
_entity_poly.type
_entity_poly.pdbx_seq_one_letter_code
_entity_poly.pdbx_strand_id
1 'polypeptide(L)'
;PEAVDYIECHGAGTAVGDTTELHSLHALWQGRPWKAGQCALGSAKSMIGHLLTSAGAAGMIRTLLAMQHRKLPPSLNFTATPADSPLTNGPFRVQTEPVDWIPQDQKVLRAAVSAFGFGGINAHVLLESWTPDLKVAQGGNTSEIAVTSAPVSPEPIAIVGIDLRVGPLKSLDDFTRAVFEGCPSFTDLPSERFRSRQGQEQIFGPTRPKGAFIEEVLLDVGEFQIPPGEIPDILPQQLLMLKTAAGAMRDAGLPLREPRERMGTIIGIAFDYEATNFHLRWALPTIAQRFAANGSPLSPDELTGWLAQNVDRCGPPLTASRTLGALGGIVASRIAREFRFGGPSFVVSAEEASGMRAIEIGTRLLQAGHLDAVLVGAVDLHCDERNLTTLLEKLPLSKSRTVRPFDQKADGTLPGEGAAAMVLKRYSDACANGDRIYALIEGIGSAGGGAFAPDPPSFDAYTRSLSDAFTDRRIDPQSVELIETHGSGIGPQDDLEAEALTAFFSSTSSPSEPRIAVGTTKSLVGHTGAVSGLVSTVKAAVCLFHQMLPPAVNFTAPRSTRWQSGDFHFPHQPAYWPRDRIAVRRTACC
;
A
#
# COMPACT_ATOMS: atom_id res chain seq x y z
N PRO A 1 -26.82 16.82 10.91
CA PRO A 1 -25.60 17.30 11.62
C PRO A 1 -25.93 17.97 12.96
N GLU A 2 -27.02 18.74 12.98
CA GLU A 2 -27.59 19.44 14.14
C GLU A 2 -27.81 18.57 15.39
N ALA A 3 -27.99 17.25 15.21
CA ALA A 3 -28.14 16.30 16.31
C ALA A 3 -26.81 15.96 17.03
N VAL A 4 -25.65 16.42 16.53
CA VAL A 4 -24.35 16.19 17.15
C VAL A 4 -24.13 17.19 18.30
N ASP A 5 -23.85 16.67 19.50
CA ASP A 5 -23.64 17.48 20.70
C ASP A 5 -22.18 17.95 20.84
N TYR A 6 -21.23 17.11 20.42
CA TYR A 6 -19.80 17.32 20.60
C TYR A 6 -19.00 16.95 19.34
N ILE A 7 -18.02 17.77 18.99
CA ILE A 7 -17.04 17.45 17.95
C ILE A 7 -15.66 17.49 18.58
N GLU A 8 -15.00 16.33 18.59
CA GLU A 8 -13.56 16.23 18.77
C GLU A 8 -12.91 16.61 17.43
N CYS A 9 -12.47 17.87 17.36
CA CYS A 9 -11.86 18.45 16.17
C CYS A 9 -10.46 17.87 15.92
N HIS A 10 -9.97 18.02 14.68
CA HIS A 10 -8.56 17.88 14.40
C HIS A 10 -7.76 18.91 15.22
N GLY A 11 -8.16 20.19 15.21
CA GLY A 11 -7.72 21.24 16.16
C GLY A 11 -6.25 21.14 16.55
N ALA A 12 -5.36 21.36 15.59
CA ALA A 12 -3.91 21.18 15.76
C ALA A 12 -3.23 22.40 16.40
N GLY A 13 -3.95 23.52 16.56
CA GLY A 13 -3.38 24.78 17.03
C GLY A 13 -2.66 25.55 15.92
N THR A 14 -2.82 25.13 14.66
CA THR A 14 -2.25 25.82 13.50
C THR A 14 -3.27 26.80 12.95
N ALA A 15 -2.92 28.09 12.84
CA ALA A 15 -3.87 29.14 12.46
C ALA A 15 -4.66 28.81 11.18
N VAL A 16 -3.98 28.39 10.11
CA VAL A 16 -4.62 28.06 8.83
C VAL A 16 -5.50 26.81 8.94
N GLY A 17 -5.00 25.75 9.59
CA GLY A 17 -5.72 24.48 9.73
C GLY A 17 -7.00 24.63 10.57
N ASP A 18 -6.89 25.27 11.73
CA ASP A 18 -8.01 25.46 12.65
C ASP A 18 -9.08 26.38 12.04
N THR A 19 -8.68 27.46 11.35
CA THR A 19 -9.63 28.32 10.61
C THR A 19 -10.33 27.56 9.47
N THR A 20 -9.60 26.72 8.72
CA THR A 20 -10.18 25.91 7.63
C THR A 20 -11.18 24.89 8.16
N GLU A 21 -10.85 24.22 9.28
CA GLU A 21 -11.74 23.27 9.94
C GLU A 21 -13.04 23.96 10.40
N LEU A 22 -12.95 25.12 11.06
CA LEU A 22 -14.11 25.86 11.53
C LEU A 22 -14.99 26.34 10.38
N HIS A 23 -14.42 26.85 9.29
CA HIS A 23 -15.19 27.23 8.10
C HIS A 23 -15.90 26.03 7.47
N SER A 24 -15.23 24.87 7.43
CA SER A 24 -15.81 23.63 6.88
C SER A 24 -17.00 23.15 7.72
N LEU A 25 -16.86 23.18 9.06
CA LEU A 25 -17.95 22.85 9.98
C LEU A 25 -19.12 23.84 9.84
N HIS A 26 -18.83 25.14 9.74
CA HIS A 26 -19.85 26.16 9.54
C HIS A 26 -20.60 25.95 8.22
N ALA A 27 -19.89 25.71 7.11
CA ALA A 27 -20.48 25.44 5.80
C ALA A 27 -21.42 24.22 5.83
N LEU A 28 -21.05 23.14 6.52
CA LEU A 28 -21.89 21.94 6.68
C LEU A 28 -23.23 22.24 7.39
N TRP A 29 -23.25 23.24 8.28
CA TRP A 29 -24.41 23.63 9.09
C TRP A 29 -25.17 24.84 8.51
N GLN A 30 -24.71 25.44 7.42
CA GLN A 30 -25.41 26.55 6.76
C GLN A 30 -26.81 26.13 6.30
N GLY A 31 -27.79 27.01 6.51
CA GLY A 31 -29.18 26.77 6.12
C GLY A 31 -29.94 25.77 7.00
N ARG A 32 -29.33 25.25 8.07
CA ARG A 32 -29.97 24.31 9.01
C ARG A 32 -30.38 25.02 10.31
N PRO A 33 -31.43 24.55 11.00
CA PRO A 33 -31.83 25.12 12.28
C PRO A 33 -30.81 24.76 13.37
N TRP A 34 -30.32 25.77 14.10
CA TRP A 34 -29.44 25.60 15.25
C TRP A 34 -29.63 26.73 16.28
N LYS A 35 -29.13 26.52 17.50
CA LYS A 35 -29.05 27.49 18.59
C LYS A 35 -27.60 27.91 18.81
N ALA A 36 -27.37 29.14 19.26
CA ALA A 36 -26.02 29.63 19.51
C ALA A 36 -25.29 28.74 20.53
N GLY A 37 -24.07 28.30 20.20
CA GLY A 37 -23.25 27.43 21.05
C GLY A 37 -23.85 26.03 21.33
N GLN A 38 -24.75 25.56 20.48
CA GLN A 38 -25.41 24.25 20.60
C GLN A 38 -24.43 23.06 20.60
N CYS A 39 -23.39 23.13 19.78
CA CYS A 39 -22.42 22.05 19.63
C CYS A 39 -21.08 22.43 20.26
N ALA A 40 -20.60 21.58 21.18
CA ALA A 40 -19.32 21.79 21.85
C ALA A 40 -18.16 21.29 20.97
N LEU A 41 -17.08 22.04 20.91
CA LEU A 41 -15.83 21.66 20.24
C LEU A 41 -14.74 21.40 21.28
N GLY A 42 -13.93 20.38 21.04
CA GLY A 42 -12.73 20.10 21.83
C GLY A 42 -11.62 19.49 20.99
N SER A 43 -10.40 19.46 21.55
CA SER A 43 -9.25 18.78 20.96
C SER A 43 -8.37 18.20 22.05
N ALA A 44 -8.11 16.90 22.02
CA ALA A 44 -7.13 16.21 22.87
C ALA A 44 -5.71 16.79 22.74
N LYS A 45 -5.40 17.40 21.58
CA LYS A 45 -4.06 17.96 21.32
C LYS A 45 -3.71 19.11 22.26
N SER A 46 -4.70 19.81 22.83
CA SER A 46 -4.46 20.83 23.85
C SER A 46 -3.83 20.28 25.13
N MET A 47 -3.98 18.97 25.39
CA MET A 47 -3.51 18.30 26.61
C MET A 47 -2.22 17.50 26.37
N ILE A 48 -2.15 16.80 25.24
CA ILE A 48 -1.10 15.78 24.99
C ILE A 48 -0.26 16.07 23.73
N GLY A 49 -0.47 17.21 23.09
CA GLY A 49 0.17 17.56 21.82
C GLY A 49 -0.37 16.76 20.63
N HIS A 50 0.23 16.98 19.45
CA HIS A 50 -0.16 16.29 18.23
C HIS A 50 0.57 14.94 18.11
N LEU A 51 -0.12 13.84 18.43
CA LEU A 51 0.43 12.47 18.40
C LEU A 51 0.58 11.85 17.00
N LEU A 52 0.85 12.68 15.97
CA LEU A 52 1.00 12.27 14.57
C LEU A 52 -0.05 11.23 14.13
N THR A 53 0.36 10.01 13.79
CA THR A 53 -0.51 8.90 13.34
C THR A 53 -1.53 8.46 14.39
N SER A 54 -1.25 8.64 15.68
CA SER A 54 -2.13 8.28 16.80
C SER A 54 -3.11 9.40 17.21
N ALA A 55 -3.07 10.56 16.53
CA ALA A 55 -3.85 11.73 16.92
C ALA A 55 -5.38 11.48 16.89
N GLY A 56 -5.89 10.80 15.87
CA GLY A 56 -7.32 10.45 15.78
C GLY A 56 -7.77 9.47 16.86
N ALA A 57 -6.93 8.47 17.16
CA ALA A 57 -7.22 7.49 18.21
C ALA A 57 -7.32 8.14 19.60
N ALA A 58 -6.41 9.07 19.92
CA ALA A 58 -6.46 9.79 21.18
C ALA A 58 -7.74 10.64 21.33
N GLY A 59 -8.15 11.33 20.27
CA GLY A 59 -9.41 12.08 20.25
C GLY A 59 -10.64 11.16 20.40
N MET A 60 -10.63 10.01 19.73
CA MET A 60 -11.68 9.00 19.86
C MET A 60 -11.78 8.44 21.29
N ILE A 61 -10.66 8.08 21.91
CA ILE A 61 -10.63 7.58 23.30
C ILE A 61 -11.16 8.65 24.27
N ARG A 62 -10.72 9.91 24.12
CA ARG A 62 -11.25 11.04 24.90
C ARG A 62 -12.77 11.16 24.76
N THR A 63 -13.28 11.05 23.53
CA THR A 63 -14.72 11.14 23.23
C THR A 63 -15.50 9.99 23.87
N LEU A 64 -15.00 8.76 23.77
CA LEU A 64 -15.64 7.57 24.36
C LEU A 64 -15.67 7.64 25.88
N LEU A 65 -14.57 8.08 26.52
CA LEU A 65 -14.54 8.32 27.97
C LEU A 65 -15.50 9.43 28.39
N ALA A 66 -15.59 10.51 27.60
CA ALA A 66 -16.54 11.60 27.83
C ALA A 66 -18.00 11.10 27.77
N MET A 67 -18.32 10.22 26.82
CA MET A 67 -19.64 9.57 26.74
C MET A 67 -19.90 8.65 27.93
N GLN A 68 -18.93 7.81 28.30
CA GLN A 68 -19.03 6.87 29.42
C GLN A 68 -19.29 7.61 30.74
N HIS A 69 -18.59 8.72 30.97
CA HIS A 69 -18.75 9.53 32.18
C HIS A 69 -19.84 10.59 32.07
N ARG A 70 -20.51 10.69 30.91
CA ARG A 70 -21.52 11.72 30.60
C ARG A 70 -21.03 13.13 30.96
N LYS A 71 -19.77 13.45 30.63
CA LYS A 71 -19.13 14.74 30.91
C LYS A 71 -18.33 15.20 29.72
N LEU A 72 -18.51 16.46 29.33
CA LEU A 72 -17.70 17.11 28.30
C LEU A 72 -16.39 17.60 28.92
N PRO A 73 -15.22 17.10 28.47
CA PRO A 73 -13.92 17.51 29.00
C PRO A 73 -13.49 18.87 28.42
N PRO A 74 -12.74 19.68 29.20
CA PRO A 74 -12.25 20.97 28.73
C PRO A 74 -11.17 20.83 27.65
N SER A 75 -11.22 21.67 26.62
CA SER A 75 -10.12 21.98 25.72
C SER A 75 -9.27 23.06 26.38
N LEU A 76 -8.02 22.70 26.72
CA LEU A 76 -7.15 23.53 27.53
C LEU A 76 -6.56 24.70 26.72
N ASN A 77 -6.12 25.74 27.43
CA ASN A 77 -5.38 26.89 26.88
C ASN A 77 -6.16 27.76 25.86
N PHE A 78 -7.48 27.60 25.76
CA PHE A 78 -8.32 28.50 24.95
C PHE A 78 -8.70 29.75 25.76
N THR A 79 -8.40 30.93 25.24
CA THR A 79 -8.70 32.20 25.93
C THR A 79 -9.80 33.00 25.24
N ALA A 80 -9.67 33.24 23.94
CA ALA A 80 -10.60 34.04 23.17
C ALA A 80 -10.54 33.66 21.69
N THR A 81 -11.58 34.03 20.95
CA THR A 81 -11.65 33.84 19.50
C THR A 81 -11.44 35.17 18.76
N PRO A 82 -10.86 35.17 17.54
CA PRO A 82 -10.86 36.34 16.68
C PRO A 82 -12.29 36.83 16.40
N ALA A 83 -12.46 38.14 16.20
CA ALA A 83 -13.77 38.77 16.06
C ALA A 83 -14.58 38.25 14.86
N ASP A 84 -13.90 37.85 13.78
CA ASP A 84 -14.43 37.30 12.54
C ASP A 84 -14.56 35.76 12.53
N SER A 85 -14.31 35.10 13.67
CA SER A 85 -14.37 33.65 13.77
C SER A 85 -15.80 33.10 13.60
N PRO A 86 -15.98 31.95 12.94
CA PRO A 86 -17.26 31.22 12.88
C PRO A 86 -17.82 30.78 14.24
N LEU A 87 -17.04 30.90 15.32
CA LEU A 87 -17.47 30.67 16.70
C LEU A 87 -18.25 31.85 17.29
N THR A 88 -18.12 33.05 16.72
CA THR A 88 -18.85 34.25 17.16
C THR A 88 -20.31 34.15 16.72
N ASN A 89 -21.24 34.06 17.68
CA ASN A 89 -22.69 33.95 17.43
C ASN A 89 -23.10 32.77 16.50
N GLY A 90 -22.28 31.71 16.46
CA GLY A 90 -22.50 30.53 15.64
C GLY A 90 -23.04 29.32 16.42
N PRO A 91 -23.25 28.17 15.74
CA PRO A 91 -23.72 26.94 16.36
C PRO A 91 -22.69 26.27 17.28
N PHE A 92 -21.43 26.67 17.18
CA PHE A 92 -20.31 26.02 17.84
C PHE A 92 -19.78 26.85 19.02
N ARG A 93 -19.32 26.17 20.07
CA ARG A 93 -18.57 26.78 21.18
C ARG A 93 -17.40 25.89 21.58
N VAL A 94 -16.27 26.47 21.97
CA VAL A 94 -15.18 25.68 22.55
C VAL A 94 -15.54 25.30 23.98
N GLN A 95 -15.41 24.01 24.32
CA GLN A 95 -15.61 23.55 25.70
C GLN A 95 -14.37 23.91 26.52
N THR A 96 -14.46 24.88 27.44
CA THR A 96 -13.29 25.31 28.25
C THR A 96 -13.31 24.80 29.69
N GLU A 97 -14.46 24.35 30.17
CA GLU A 97 -14.67 23.82 31.53
C GLU A 97 -15.25 22.40 31.48
N PRO A 98 -15.07 21.56 32.50
CA PRO A 98 -15.79 20.31 32.60
C PRO A 98 -17.28 20.58 32.89
N VAL A 99 -18.18 20.04 32.06
CA VAL A 99 -19.64 20.14 32.29
C VAL A 99 -20.32 18.79 32.08
N ASP A 100 -21.48 18.60 32.71
CA ASP A 100 -22.30 17.42 32.44
C ASP A 100 -22.76 17.42 30.97
N TRP A 101 -22.63 16.27 30.32
CA TRP A 101 -23.04 16.09 28.93
C TRP A 101 -24.50 15.67 28.89
N ILE A 102 -25.35 16.65 28.59
CA ILE A 102 -26.78 16.47 28.42
C ILE A 102 -27.07 16.45 26.91
N PRO A 103 -27.58 15.34 26.36
CA PRO A 103 -27.86 15.25 24.93
C PRO A 103 -29.01 16.18 24.55
N GLN A 104 -28.96 16.76 23.35
CA GLN A 104 -30.01 17.68 22.89
C GLN A 104 -31.40 17.03 22.83
N ASP A 105 -31.47 15.77 22.43
CA ASP A 105 -32.72 15.00 22.37
C ASP A 105 -33.12 14.37 23.72
N GLN A 106 -32.34 14.63 24.77
CA GLN A 106 -32.48 14.07 26.12
C GLN A 106 -32.41 12.54 26.17
N LYS A 107 -31.95 11.88 25.10
CA LYS A 107 -31.93 10.43 24.97
C LYS A 107 -30.52 9.90 24.74
N VAL A 108 -29.84 10.35 23.70
CA VAL A 108 -28.60 9.70 23.24
C VAL A 108 -27.49 10.71 22.99
N LEU A 109 -26.31 10.45 23.54
CA LEU A 109 -25.14 11.31 23.33
C LEU A 109 -24.61 11.08 21.93
N ARG A 110 -24.38 12.16 21.18
CA ARG A 110 -23.81 12.07 19.83
C ARG A 110 -22.56 12.92 19.70
N ALA A 111 -21.52 12.32 19.15
CA ALA A 111 -20.29 13.03 18.83
C ALA A 111 -19.75 12.72 17.45
N ALA A 112 -18.89 13.61 16.97
CA ALA A 112 -18.02 13.36 15.83
C ALA A 112 -16.55 13.45 16.25
N VAL A 113 -15.70 12.68 15.60
CA VAL A 113 -14.25 12.76 15.71
C VAL A 113 -13.68 13.06 14.33
N SER A 114 -12.87 14.11 14.22
CA SER A 114 -12.27 14.56 12.97
C SER A 114 -10.76 14.42 13.01
N ALA A 115 -10.17 13.91 11.94
CA ALA A 115 -8.72 13.83 11.78
C ALA A 115 -8.30 14.20 10.35
N PHE A 116 -7.43 15.20 10.23
CA PHE A 116 -6.88 15.67 8.96
C PHE A 116 -5.38 15.41 8.91
N GLY A 117 -4.97 14.59 7.94
CA GLY A 117 -3.57 14.26 7.70
C GLY A 117 -2.91 15.24 6.74
N PHE A 118 -1.58 15.27 6.76
CA PHE A 118 -0.80 15.89 5.69
C PHE A 118 -1.21 15.29 4.33
N GLY A 119 -1.24 16.12 3.29
CA GLY A 119 -1.64 15.66 1.96
C GLY A 119 -3.17 15.56 1.75
N GLY A 120 -3.99 16.12 2.65
CA GLY A 120 -5.44 16.24 2.45
C GLY A 120 -6.22 14.96 2.76
N ILE A 121 -5.66 14.05 3.55
CA ILE A 121 -6.30 12.79 3.93
C ILE A 121 -7.21 13.07 5.13
N ASN A 122 -8.50 13.21 4.87
CA ASN A 122 -9.48 13.57 5.89
C ASN A 122 -10.34 12.36 6.28
N ALA A 123 -10.61 12.22 7.57
CA ALA A 123 -11.50 11.19 8.10
C ALA A 123 -12.41 11.77 9.19
N HIS A 124 -13.65 11.28 9.23
CA HIS A 124 -14.64 11.60 10.25
C HIS A 124 -15.31 10.34 10.74
N VAL A 125 -15.48 10.21 12.05
CA VAL A 125 -16.22 9.13 12.69
C VAL A 125 -17.38 9.72 13.47
N LEU A 126 -18.59 9.20 13.25
CA LEU A 126 -19.78 9.53 14.03
C LEU A 126 -19.98 8.48 15.11
N LEU A 127 -20.19 8.92 16.35
CA LEU A 127 -20.37 8.09 17.51
C LEU A 127 -21.69 8.42 18.19
N GLU A 128 -22.43 7.38 18.58
CA GLU A 128 -23.63 7.48 19.38
C GLU A 128 -23.47 6.60 20.62
N SER A 129 -23.85 7.09 21.81
CA SER A 129 -23.79 6.30 23.04
C SER A 129 -24.76 5.12 22.97
N TRP A 130 -24.30 3.93 23.31
CA TRP A 130 -25.17 2.77 23.43
C TRP A 130 -26.09 2.88 24.67
N THR A 131 -27.39 2.60 24.50
CA THR A 131 -28.32 2.38 25.62
C THR A 131 -29.07 1.05 25.40
N PRO A 132 -29.43 0.32 26.47
CA PRO A 132 -30.20 -0.93 26.34
C PRO A 132 -31.56 -0.75 25.63
N ASP A 133 -32.13 0.46 25.74
CA ASP A 133 -33.41 0.84 25.13
C ASP A 133 -33.30 1.30 23.68
N LEU A 134 -32.08 1.34 23.10
CA LEU A 134 -31.90 1.34 21.64
C LEU A 134 -32.40 0.00 21.12
N LYS A 135 -33.74 -0.14 21.04
CA LYS A 135 -34.37 -1.16 20.24
C LYS A 135 -33.71 -1.07 18.87
N VAL A 136 -33.15 -2.19 18.40
CA VAL A 136 -32.75 -2.34 17.00
C VAL A 136 -33.91 -1.82 16.18
N ALA A 137 -33.77 -0.61 15.63
CA ALA A 137 -34.80 0.00 14.84
C ALA A 137 -34.93 -0.89 13.60
N GLN A 138 -35.87 -1.83 13.63
CA GLN A 138 -36.36 -2.43 12.40
C GLN A 138 -36.92 -1.27 11.56
N GLY A 139 -36.28 -1.06 10.41
CA GLY A 139 -36.45 0.05 9.47
C GLY A 139 -37.74 0.86 9.59
N GLY A 140 -37.63 2.06 10.16
CA GLY A 140 -38.64 3.10 10.06
C GLY A 140 -38.22 4.12 9.02
N ASN A 141 -38.90 4.12 7.86
CA ASN A 141 -38.88 5.15 6.81
C ASN A 141 -37.50 5.74 6.48
N THR A 142 -36.57 4.89 6.02
CA THR A 142 -35.59 5.35 5.03
C THR A 142 -36.31 5.51 3.70
N SER A 143 -36.23 6.69 3.08
CA SER A 143 -36.42 6.80 1.63
C SER A 143 -35.62 5.67 0.97
N GLU A 144 -36.27 4.92 0.09
CA GLU A 144 -35.81 3.69 -0.56
C GLU A 144 -34.29 3.61 -0.76
N ILE A 145 -33.57 3.09 0.23
CA ILE A 145 -32.41 2.25 -0.02
C ILE A 145 -32.95 0.85 0.17
N ALA A 146 -33.38 0.29 -0.95
CA ALA A 146 -33.85 -1.08 -1.03
C ALA A 146 -32.71 -1.98 -0.53
N VAL A 147 -32.80 -2.46 0.71
CA VAL A 147 -32.02 -3.61 1.15
C VAL A 147 -32.71 -4.83 0.52
N THR A 148 -32.49 -4.99 -0.77
CA THR A 148 -32.93 -6.16 -1.54
C THR A 148 -32.06 -7.35 -1.20
N SER A 149 -32.69 -8.34 -0.57
CA SER A 149 -32.65 -9.77 -0.90
C SER A 149 -31.29 -10.47 -1.08
N ALA A 150 -31.05 -11.48 -0.24
CA ALA A 150 -29.96 -12.48 -0.31
C ALA A 150 -28.54 -11.88 -0.31
N PRO A 151 -27.49 -12.61 0.11
CA PRO A 151 -26.13 -12.17 -0.18
C PRO A 151 -25.96 -12.22 -1.71
N VAL A 152 -26.18 -11.08 -2.37
CA VAL A 152 -25.76 -10.86 -3.76
C VAL A 152 -24.27 -11.15 -3.74
N SER A 153 -23.83 -12.19 -4.45
CA SER A 153 -22.39 -12.44 -4.63
C SER A 153 -21.79 -11.14 -5.14
N PRO A 154 -20.81 -10.56 -4.44
CA PRO A 154 -20.30 -9.25 -4.79
C PRO A 154 -19.76 -9.32 -6.22
N GLU A 155 -20.06 -8.30 -7.03
CA GLU A 155 -19.72 -8.35 -8.46
C GLU A 155 -18.19 -8.39 -8.68
N PRO A 156 -17.72 -8.91 -9.84
CA PRO A 156 -16.30 -8.93 -10.16
C PRO A 156 -15.76 -7.51 -10.32
N ILE A 157 -14.49 -7.34 -10.02
CA ILE A 157 -13.77 -6.09 -10.29
C ILE A 157 -12.93 -6.27 -11.55
N ALA A 158 -13.11 -5.37 -12.51
CA ALA A 158 -12.36 -5.33 -13.74
C ALA A 158 -11.05 -4.56 -13.57
N ILE A 159 -9.97 -5.13 -14.08
CA ILE A 159 -8.69 -4.44 -14.28
C ILE A 159 -8.74 -3.76 -15.64
N VAL A 160 -8.82 -2.42 -15.67
CA VAL A 160 -9.03 -1.65 -16.90
C VAL A 160 -7.78 -0.93 -17.42
N GLY A 161 -6.79 -0.74 -16.56
CA GLY A 161 -5.47 -0.22 -16.95
C GLY A 161 -4.38 -0.77 -16.06
N ILE A 162 -3.20 -0.99 -16.61
CA ILE A 162 -2.01 -1.48 -15.90
C ILE A 162 -0.75 -0.76 -16.40
N ASP A 163 0.21 -0.55 -15.53
CA ASP A 163 1.59 -0.22 -15.90
C ASP A 163 2.54 -0.67 -14.80
N LEU A 164 3.80 -0.91 -15.16
CA LEU A 164 4.85 -1.27 -14.22
C LEU A 164 6.24 -0.90 -14.72
N ARG A 165 7.15 -0.73 -13.76
CA ARG A 165 8.59 -0.54 -13.95
C ARG A 165 9.30 -1.41 -12.94
N VAL A 166 10.02 -2.42 -13.40
CA VAL A 166 10.66 -3.44 -12.54
C VAL A 166 12.06 -3.74 -13.02
N GLY A 167 13.05 -3.51 -12.15
CA GLY A 167 14.47 -3.55 -12.52
C GLY A 167 14.77 -2.77 -13.81
N PRO A 168 15.40 -3.39 -14.82
CA PRO A 168 15.71 -2.71 -16.08
C PRO A 168 14.49 -2.57 -17.03
N LEU A 169 13.34 -3.18 -16.73
CA LEU A 169 12.14 -3.14 -17.58
C LEU A 169 11.38 -1.85 -17.33
N LYS A 170 11.30 -0.98 -18.35
CA LYS A 170 10.84 0.42 -18.21
C LYS A 170 9.36 0.62 -18.54
N SER A 171 8.68 -0.42 -19.03
CA SER A 171 7.30 -0.36 -19.51
C SER A 171 6.58 -1.72 -19.41
N LEU A 172 5.25 -1.68 -19.50
CA LEU A 172 4.41 -2.88 -19.67
C LEU A 172 4.81 -3.72 -20.89
N ASP A 173 5.20 -3.10 -22.00
CA ASP A 173 5.60 -3.82 -23.21
C ASP A 173 6.91 -4.59 -23.01
N ASP A 174 7.89 -3.95 -22.36
CA ASP A 174 9.16 -4.62 -22.01
C ASP A 174 8.91 -5.81 -21.08
N PHE A 175 8.01 -5.64 -20.10
CA PHE A 175 7.64 -6.71 -19.19
C PHE A 175 6.89 -7.84 -19.88
N THR A 176 5.91 -7.52 -20.72
CA THR A 176 5.14 -8.49 -21.51
C THR A 176 6.07 -9.32 -22.40
N ARG A 177 7.03 -8.66 -23.06
CA ARG A 177 8.06 -9.34 -23.85
C ARG A 177 8.92 -10.25 -22.97
N ALA A 178 9.42 -9.77 -21.83
CA ALA A 178 10.25 -10.58 -20.93
C ALA A 178 9.49 -11.82 -20.40
N VAL A 179 8.21 -11.66 -20.05
CA VAL A 179 7.33 -12.76 -19.57
C VAL A 179 7.20 -13.85 -20.63
N PHE A 180 6.91 -13.49 -21.88
CA PHE A 180 6.71 -14.48 -22.94
C PHE A 180 8.02 -14.95 -23.59
N GLU A 181 9.11 -14.19 -23.58
CA GLU A 181 10.40 -14.69 -24.06
C GLU A 181 11.11 -15.55 -23.00
N GLY A 182 10.70 -15.43 -21.73
CA GLY A 182 11.32 -16.14 -20.62
C GLY A 182 12.73 -15.64 -20.30
N CYS A 183 13.00 -14.35 -20.53
CA CYS A 183 14.32 -13.74 -20.36
C CYS A 183 14.45 -13.04 -18.99
N PRO A 184 15.27 -13.55 -18.06
CA PRO A 184 15.52 -12.88 -16.79
C PRO A 184 16.18 -11.52 -16.96
N SER A 185 15.80 -10.58 -16.10
CA SER A 185 16.20 -9.17 -16.15
C SER A 185 17.16 -8.80 -15.01
N PHE A 186 18.16 -9.65 -14.74
CA PHE A 186 19.13 -9.45 -13.66
C PHE A 186 20.39 -8.72 -14.11
N THR A 187 20.68 -7.60 -13.46
CA THR A 187 21.89 -6.79 -13.65
C THR A 187 22.82 -6.92 -12.44
N ASP A 188 24.06 -6.45 -12.58
CA ASP A 188 24.92 -6.23 -11.43
C ASP A 188 24.46 -4.97 -10.67
N LEU A 189 24.70 -4.92 -9.36
CA LEU A 189 24.43 -3.74 -8.54
C LEU A 189 25.12 -2.49 -9.16
N PRO A 190 24.37 -1.40 -9.45
CA PRO A 190 24.95 -0.20 -10.03
C PRO A 190 26.11 0.35 -9.20
N SER A 191 27.21 0.73 -9.84
CA SER A 191 28.45 1.09 -9.15
C SER A 191 28.36 2.33 -8.27
N GLU A 192 27.46 3.25 -8.62
CA GLU A 192 27.23 4.50 -7.92
C GLU A 192 26.11 4.40 -6.87
N ARG A 193 25.49 3.22 -6.71
CA ARG A 193 24.31 3.06 -5.85
C ARG A 193 24.57 3.40 -4.39
N PHE A 194 25.69 2.93 -3.83
CA PHE A 194 26.04 3.17 -2.44
C PHE A 194 27.29 4.02 -2.31
N ARG A 195 27.30 4.89 -1.29
CA ARG A 195 28.34 5.91 -1.12
C ARG A 195 29.67 5.36 -0.62
N SER A 196 29.69 4.18 0.02
CA SER A 196 30.90 3.58 0.60
C SER A 196 31.34 2.30 -0.13
N ARG A 197 32.45 2.37 -0.89
CA ARG A 197 33.04 1.18 -1.53
C ARG A 197 33.60 0.17 -0.53
N GLN A 198 34.22 0.64 0.56
CA GLN A 198 34.77 -0.23 1.60
C GLN A 198 33.66 -0.92 2.41
N GLY A 199 32.56 -0.19 2.69
CA GLY A 199 31.37 -0.76 3.33
C GLY A 199 30.74 -1.85 2.45
N GLN A 200 30.65 -1.61 1.13
CA GLN A 200 30.19 -2.62 0.18
C GLN A 200 31.01 -3.91 0.23
N GLU A 201 32.35 -3.82 0.21
CA GLU A 201 33.22 -5.02 0.26
C GLU A 201 33.10 -5.77 1.60
N GLN A 202 32.87 -5.06 2.71
CA GLN A 202 32.63 -5.68 4.02
C GLN A 202 31.27 -6.39 4.09
N ILE A 203 30.23 -5.83 3.48
CA ILE A 203 28.87 -6.36 3.52
C ILE A 203 28.69 -7.50 2.50
N PHE A 204 29.15 -7.29 1.27
CA PHE A 204 28.90 -8.21 0.13
C PHE A 204 30.07 -9.15 -0.15
N GLY A 205 31.21 -8.96 0.50
CA GLY A 205 32.46 -9.64 0.13
C GLY A 205 33.00 -9.15 -1.24
N PRO A 206 33.85 -9.94 -1.90
CA PRO A 206 34.49 -9.52 -3.15
C PRO A 206 33.54 -9.51 -4.37
N THR A 207 32.34 -10.08 -4.26
CA THR A 207 31.42 -10.26 -5.40
C THR A 207 30.13 -9.49 -5.16
N ARG A 208 29.83 -8.50 -6.00
CA ARG A 208 28.59 -7.74 -5.91
C ARG A 208 27.35 -8.61 -6.18
N PRO A 209 26.25 -8.39 -5.45
CA PRO A 209 25.01 -9.12 -5.69
C PRO A 209 24.44 -8.77 -7.07
N LYS A 210 23.82 -9.76 -7.72
CA LYS A 210 22.92 -9.52 -8.85
C LYS A 210 21.52 -9.24 -8.34
N GLY A 211 20.74 -8.51 -9.14
CA GLY A 211 19.34 -8.23 -8.86
C GLY A 211 18.67 -7.55 -10.03
N ALA A 212 17.36 -7.37 -9.96
CA ALA A 212 16.65 -6.52 -10.90
C ALA A 212 16.64 -5.10 -10.35
N PHE A 213 17.73 -4.36 -10.55
CA PHE A 213 17.91 -3.01 -10.01
C PHE A 213 17.40 -1.94 -10.97
N ILE A 214 16.80 -0.89 -10.43
CA ILE A 214 16.46 0.33 -11.17
C ILE A 214 17.63 1.29 -11.05
N GLU A 215 18.37 1.51 -12.13
CA GLU A 215 19.54 2.39 -12.11
C GLU A 215 19.17 3.86 -11.88
N GLU A 216 18.11 4.32 -12.52
CA GLU A 216 17.67 5.72 -12.50
C GLU A 216 16.14 5.85 -12.60
N VAL A 217 15.60 6.92 -12.00
CA VAL A 217 14.19 7.33 -12.16
C VAL A 217 14.17 8.65 -12.92
N LEU A 218 13.81 8.58 -14.20
CA LEU A 218 13.76 9.75 -15.09
C LEU A 218 12.38 10.40 -15.08
N LEU A 219 12.35 11.72 -14.96
CA LEU A 219 11.14 12.55 -15.06
C LEU A 219 11.38 13.68 -16.06
N ASP A 220 10.44 13.87 -16.97
CA ASP A 220 10.50 15.00 -17.88
C ASP A 220 10.09 16.28 -17.14
N VAL A 221 10.78 17.39 -17.39
CA VAL A 221 10.43 18.67 -16.78
C VAL A 221 9.04 19.09 -17.26
N GLY A 222 8.13 19.32 -16.31
CA GLY A 222 6.73 19.64 -16.61
C GLY A 222 5.83 18.43 -16.84
N GLU A 223 6.36 17.19 -16.75
CA GLU A 223 5.56 15.95 -16.78
C GLU A 223 4.49 15.97 -15.68
N PHE A 224 4.88 16.39 -14.48
CA PHE A 224 4.03 16.52 -13.29
C PHE A 224 4.10 17.93 -12.69
N GLN A 225 3.13 18.29 -11.86
CA GLN A 225 3.10 19.58 -11.16
C GLN A 225 4.05 19.59 -9.96
N ILE A 226 5.34 19.42 -10.25
CA ILE A 226 6.45 19.43 -9.28
C ILE A 226 7.44 20.50 -9.73
N PRO A 227 7.72 21.52 -8.90
CA PRO A 227 8.77 22.48 -9.20
C PRO A 227 10.11 21.78 -9.43
N PRO A 228 10.90 22.12 -10.47
CA PRO A 228 12.16 21.42 -10.77
C PRO A 228 13.15 21.37 -9.60
N GLY A 229 13.19 22.42 -8.77
CA GLY A 229 14.05 22.48 -7.58
C GLY A 229 13.60 21.56 -6.44
N GLU A 230 12.35 21.08 -6.43
CA GLU A 230 11.83 20.16 -5.42
C GLU A 230 12.03 18.69 -5.79
N ILE A 231 12.27 18.37 -7.07
CA ILE A 231 12.45 16.98 -7.53
C ILE A 231 13.56 16.25 -6.74
N PRO A 232 14.75 16.84 -6.50
CA PRO A 232 15.82 16.20 -5.72
C PRO A 232 15.54 16.08 -4.20
N ASP A 233 14.47 16.72 -3.72
CA ASP A 233 14.02 16.67 -2.33
C ASP A 233 12.98 15.54 -2.10
N ILE A 234 12.47 14.92 -3.17
CA ILE A 234 11.47 13.84 -3.10
C ILE A 234 12.15 12.49 -3.22
N LEU A 235 11.80 11.52 -2.37
CA LEU A 235 12.33 10.17 -2.46
C LEU A 235 12.03 9.55 -3.85
N PRO A 236 13.01 8.86 -4.47
CA PRO A 236 12.82 8.19 -5.76
C PRO A 236 11.63 7.23 -5.77
N GLN A 237 11.36 6.58 -4.63
CA GLN A 237 10.20 5.71 -4.42
C GLN A 237 8.87 6.42 -4.77
N GLN A 238 8.70 7.68 -4.35
CA GLN A 238 7.48 8.44 -4.63
C GLN A 238 7.39 8.84 -6.11
N LEU A 239 8.51 9.21 -6.72
CA LEU A 239 8.58 9.64 -8.11
C LEU A 239 8.31 8.47 -9.07
N LEU A 240 8.90 7.31 -8.79
CA LEU A 240 8.67 6.09 -9.55
C LEU A 240 7.21 5.65 -9.51
N MET A 241 6.60 5.68 -8.32
CA MET A 241 5.18 5.34 -8.17
C MET A 241 4.29 6.35 -8.90
N LEU A 242 4.59 7.65 -8.84
CA LEU A 242 3.84 8.68 -9.57
C LEU A 242 3.89 8.44 -11.09
N LYS A 243 5.07 8.14 -11.63
CA LYS A 243 5.25 7.84 -13.06
C LYS A 243 4.48 6.57 -13.47
N THR A 244 4.50 5.56 -12.62
CA THR A 244 3.80 4.28 -12.86
C THR A 244 2.29 4.42 -12.76
N ALA A 245 1.79 5.19 -11.80
CA ALA A 245 0.38 5.53 -11.70
C ALA A 245 -0.11 6.32 -12.94
N ALA A 246 0.71 7.26 -13.45
CA ALA A 246 0.39 7.98 -14.69
C ALA A 246 0.29 7.04 -15.89
N GLY A 247 1.19 6.04 -15.99
CA GLY A 247 1.13 5.02 -17.03
C GLY A 247 -0.14 4.19 -16.98
N ALA A 248 -0.52 3.68 -15.80
CA ALA A 248 -1.73 2.89 -15.64
C ALA A 248 -3.01 3.68 -15.93
N MET A 249 -3.03 4.98 -15.59
CA MET A 249 -4.13 5.88 -15.94
C MET A 249 -4.24 6.11 -17.45
N ARG A 250 -3.12 6.34 -18.14
CA ARG A 250 -3.09 6.48 -19.61
C ARG A 250 -3.50 5.17 -20.28
N ASP A 251 -3.04 4.04 -19.75
CA ASP A 251 -3.40 2.72 -20.23
C ASP A 251 -4.91 2.45 -20.06
N ALA A 252 -5.52 2.89 -18.96
CA ALA A 252 -6.98 2.86 -18.77
C ALA A 252 -7.76 3.84 -19.68
N GLY A 253 -7.08 4.67 -20.48
CA GLY A 253 -7.72 5.72 -21.28
C GLY A 253 -8.24 6.90 -20.46
N LEU A 254 -7.80 7.07 -19.21
CA LEU A 254 -8.27 8.11 -18.31
C LEU A 254 -7.40 9.37 -18.40
N PRO A 255 -7.97 10.55 -18.72
CA PRO A 255 -7.25 11.82 -18.70
C PRO A 255 -6.65 12.13 -17.32
N LEU A 256 -5.35 12.42 -17.25
CA LEU A 256 -4.65 12.61 -15.99
C LEU A 256 -5.16 13.78 -15.14
N ARG A 257 -5.70 14.85 -15.75
CA ARG A 257 -6.02 16.11 -15.04
C ARG A 257 -7.51 16.41 -14.91
N GLU A 258 -8.36 15.41 -15.18
CA GLU A 258 -9.80 15.51 -15.01
C GLU A 258 -10.19 15.19 -13.55
N PRO A 259 -10.96 16.05 -12.85
CA PRO A 259 -11.43 15.79 -11.50
C PRO A 259 -12.27 14.51 -11.41
N ARG A 260 -11.98 13.66 -10.42
CA ARG A 260 -12.72 12.43 -10.15
C ARG A 260 -13.01 12.31 -8.66
N GLU A 261 -14.14 12.86 -8.25
CA GLU A 261 -14.52 12.95 -6.83
C GLU A 261 -14.65 11.58 -6.15
N ARG A 262 -15.12 10.57 -6.89
CA ARG A 262 -15.34 9.21 -6.41
C ARG A 262 -14.26 8.22 -6.85
N MET A 263 -13.05 8.73 -7.10
CA MET A 263 -11.86 7.92 -7.34
C MET A 263 -10.84 8.15 -6.23
N GLY A 264 -10.26 7.07 -5.70
CA GLY A 264 -9.21 7.13 -4.67
C GLY A 264 -7.93 6.42 -5.12
N THR A 265 -6.91 6.42 -4.27
CA THR A 265 -5.66 5.68 -4.52
C THR A 265 -5.15 4.95 -3.28
N ILE A 266 -4.74 3.69 -3.45
CA ILE A 266 -4.22 2.86 -2.35
C ILE A 266 -2.87 2.30 -2.78
N ILE A 267 -1.81 2.66 -2.07
CA ILE A 267 -0.44 2.31 -2.46
C ILE A 267 0.22 1.41 -1.41
N GLY A 268 0.60 0.20 -1.80
CA GLY A 268 1.46 -0.68 -1.02
C GLY A 268 2.89 -0.15 -0.98
N ILE A 269 3.47 0.02 0.21
CA ILE A 269 4.87 0.48 0.34
C ILE A 269 5.61 -0.34 1.39
N ALA A 270 6.92 -0.47 1.19
CA ALA A 270 7.85 -0.78 2.27
C ALA A 270 8.51 0.51 2.80
N PHE A 271 9.14 0.41 3.96
CA PHE A 271 9.87 1.51 4.55
C PHE A 271 11.14 1.84 3.77
N ASP A 272 11.20 3.04 3.20
CA ASP A 272 12.40 3.52 2.51
C ASP A 272 13.44 4.04 3.54
N TYR A 273 14.55 3.33 3.66
CA TYR A 273 15.63 3.67 4.58
C TYR A 273 16.26 5.02 4.26
N GLU A 274 16.21 5.50 3.02
CA GLU A 274 16.73 6.82 2.68
C GLU A 274 16.03 7.95 3.45
N ALA A 275 14.77 7.74 3.86
CA ALA A 275 14.03 8.66 4.70
C ALA A 275 14.75 8.97 6.02
N THR A 276 15.68 8.12 6.46
CA THR A 276 16.45 8.27 7.70
C THR A 276 17.87 8.77 7.50
N ASN A 277 18.32 9.03 6.26
CA ASN A 277 19.71 9.41 5.98
C ASN A 277 20.14 10.71 6.67
N PHE A 278 19.20 11.63 6.92
CA PHE A 278 19.49 12.87 7.66
C PHE A 278 19.95 12.61 9.10
N HIS A 279 19.60 11.47 9.70
CA HIS A 279 19.98 11.15 11.08
C HIS A 279 21.50 11.03 11.23
N LEU A 280 22.17 10.41 10.25
CA LEU A 280 23.64 10.31 10.26
C LEU A 280 24.28 11.69 10.22
N ARG A 281 23.78 12.59 9.36
CA ARG A 281 24.24 13.99 9.28
C ARG A 281 24.15 14.69 10.64
N TRP A 282 23.03 14.52 11.34
CA TRP A 282 22.78 15.16 12.64
C TRP A 282 23.61 14.56 13.77
N ALA A 283 23.81 13.24 13.74
CA ALA A 283 24.58 12.52 14.74
C ALA A 283 26.10 12.67 14.54
N LEU A 284 26.56 13.10 13.35
CA LEU A 284 27.98 13.13 12.99
C LEU A 284 28.86 13.90 13.99
N PRO A 285 28.48 15.10 14.49
CA PRO A 285 29.29 15.80 15.50
C PRO A 285 29.46 14.98 16.79
N THR A 286 28.39 14.34 17.26
CA THR A 286 28.43 13.49 18.46
C THR A 286 29.27 12.24 18.24
N ILE A 287 29.19 11.62 17.06
CA ILE A 287 30.00 10.46 16.67
C ILE A 287 31.48 10.85 16.62
N ALA A 288 31.81 11.99 16.01
CA ALA A 288 33.16 12.52 15.92
C ALA A 288 33.77 12.80 17.30
N GLN A 289 32.99 13.39 18.23
CA GLN A 289 33.43 13.59 19.61
C GLN A 289 33.73 12.27 20.34
N ARG A 290 32.89 11.25 20.16
CA ARG A 290 33.13 9.91 20.74
C ARG A 290 34.40 9.27 20.17
N PHE A 291 34.62 9.40 18.87
CA PHE A 291 35.84 8.92 18.23
C PHE A 291 37.08 9.65 18.76
N ALA A 292 36.99 10.97 18.95
CA ALA A 292 38.05 11.77 19.58
C ALA A 292 38.38 11.30 21.00
N ALA A 293 37.35 11.04 21.82
CA ALA A 293 37.52 10.55 23.19
C ALA A 293 38.16 9.14 23.26
N ASN A 294 38.02 8.34 22.20
CA ASN A 294 38.60 7.00 22.10
C ASN A 294 40.02 6.98 21.49
N GLY A 295 40.72 8.12 21.48
CA GLY A 295 42.12 8.22 21.05
C GLY A 295 42.30 8.54 19.56
N SER A 296 41.41 9.34 18.96
CA SER A 296 41.57 9.81 17.58
C SER A 296 42.92 10.51 17.38
N PRO A 297 43.58 10.33 16.21
CA PRO A 297 44.80 11.05 15.87
C PRO A 297 44.57 12.54 15.53
N LEU A 298 43.33 13.00 15.44
CA LEU A 298 42.98 14.38 15.05
C LEU A 298 42.90 15.32 16.25
N SER A 299 43.50 16.50 16.15
CA SER A 299 43.28 17.62 17.06
C SER A 299 41.85 18.18 16.97
N PRO A 300 41.38 18.97 17.95
CA PRO A 300 40.03 19.56 17.93
C PRO A 300 39.72 20.41 16.68
N ASP A 301 40.70 21.17 16.19
CA ASP A 301 40.55 22.01 15.00
C ASP A 301 40.50 21.14 13.72
N GLU A 302 41.32 20.10 13.64
CA GLU A 302 41.29 19.14 12.54
C GLU A 302 39.97 18.35 12.51
N LEU A 303 39.42 18.00 13.67
CA LEU A 303 38.12 17.33 13.77
C LEU A 303 36.99 18.25 13.27
N THR A 304 37.05 19.53 13.61
CA THR A 304 36.07 20.53 13.14
C THR A 304 36.16 20.72 11.63
N GLY A 305 37.37 20.84 11.09
CA GLY A 305 37.61 20.90 9.65
C GLY A 305 37.13 19.63 8.92
N TRP A 306 37.39 18.46 9.49
CA TRP A 306 36.93 17.18 8.96
C TRP A 306 35.40 17.09 8.95
N LEU A 307 34.72 17.51 10.02
CA LEU A 307 33.26 17.56 10.09
C LEU A 307 32.68 18.45 9.00
N ALA A 308 33.20 19.66 8.82
CA ALA A 308 32.73 20.60 7.81
C ALA A 308 32.86 20.03 6.38
N GLN A 309 33.91 19.24 6.11
CA GLN A 309 34.14 18.61 4.80
C GLN A 309 33.26 17.37 4.54
N ASN A 310 32.80 16.68 5.59
CA ASN A 310 32.13 15.38 5.46
C ASN A 310 30.62 15.42 5.75
N VAL A 311 30.11 16.46 6.39
CA VAL A 311 28.68 16.55 6.75
C VAL A 311 27.77 16.47 5.52
N ASP A 312 28.14 17.13 4.41
CA ASP A 312 27.38 17.10 3.15
C ASP A 312 27.50 15.76 2.41
N ARG A 313 28.55 14.96 2.71
CA ARG A 313 28.70 13.60 2.18
C ARG A 313 27.74 12.62 2.84
N CYS A 314 27.37 12.85 4.12
CA CYS A 314 26.33 12.07 4.80
C CYS A 314 24.94 12.31 4.19
N GLY A 315 24.70 13.49 3.62
CA GLY A 315 23.49 13.82 2.89
C GLY A 315 23.18 15.30 2.95
N PRO A 316 22.28 15.80 2.08
CA PRO A 316 21.88 17.20 2.07
C PRO A 316 21.20 17.61 3.38
N PRO A 317 21.19 18.92 3.71
CA PRO A 317 20.44 19.43 4.86
C PRO A 317 18.94 19.18 4.70
N LEU A 318 18.23 19.07 5.82
CA LEU A 318 16.78 19.02 5.85
C LEU A 318 16.21 20.37 5.38
N THR A 319 15.32 20.30 4.40
CA THR A 319 14.45 21.40 3.95
C THR A 319 13.00 21.02 4.23
N ALA A 320 12.09 21.99 4.17
CA ALA A 320 10.66 21.71 4.30
C ALA A 320 10.19 20.73 3.20
N SER A 321 10.64 20.94 1.96
CA SER A 321 10.33 20.06 0.83
C SER A 321 10.89 18.65 1.05
N ARG A 322 12.15 18.53 1.49
CA ARG A 322 12.78 17.23 1.77
C ARG A 322 12.11 16.47 2.91
N THR A 323 11.62 17.19 3.91
CA THR A 323 10.86 16.59 5.02
C THR A 323 9.57 15.96 4.48
N LEU A 324 8.80 16.69 3.68
CA LEU A 324 7.59 16.16 3.04
C LEU A 324 7.91 15.04 2.02
N GLY A 325 9.00 15.19 1.28
CA GLY A 325 9.51 14.24 0.30
C GLY A 325 9.99 12.93 0.91
N ALA A 326 10.27 12.89 2.22
CA ALA A 326 10.66 11.70 2.96
C ALA A 326 9.48 10.97 3.64
N LEU A 327 8.29 11.59 3.72
CA LEU A 327 7.12 10.96 4.35
C LEU A 327 6.49 9.93 3.41
N GLY A 328 6.64 8.64 3.72
CA GLY A 328 6.09 7.54 2.90
C GLY A 328 4.57 7.67 2.64
N GLY A 329 3.80 8.15 3.63
CA GLY A 329 2.35 8.36 3.48
C GLY A 329 1.94 9.39 2.42
N ILE A 330 2.84 10.29 2.01
CA ILE A 330 2.55 11.35 1.04
C ILE A 330 2.49 10.82 -0.40
N VAL A 331 3.02 9.63 -0.72
CA VAL A 331 3.00 9.09 -2.09
C VAL A 331 1.59 9.01 -2.66
N ALA A 332 0.63 8.50 -1.87
CA ALA A 332 -0.77 8.40 -2.25
C ALA A 332 -1.41 9.79 -2.42
N SER A 333 -1.16 10.71 -1.49
CA SER A 333 -1.63 12.09 -1.59
C SER A 333 -1.06 12.84 -2.80
N ARG A 334 0.20 12.58 -3.16
CA ARG A 334 0.86 13.19 -4.33
C ARG A 334 0.18 12.76 -5.62
N ILE A 335 -0.12 11.46 -5.74
CA ILE A 335 -0.88 10.87 -6.84
C ILE A 335 -2.29 11.48 -6.88
N ALA A 336 -2.99 11.51 -5.75
CA ALA A 336 -4.34 12.04 -5.66
C ALA A 336 -4.42 13.52 -6.08
N ARG A 337 -3.44 14.33 -5.66
CA ARG A 337 -3.35 15.75 -6.03
C ARG A 337 -3.02 15.93 -7.51
N GLU A 338 -2.04 15.18 -8.03
CA GLU A 338 -1.65 15.27 -9.44
C GLU A 338 -2.82 14.89 -10.36
N PHE A 339 -3.57 13.84 -9.99
CA PHE A 339 -4.65 13.29 -10.81
C PHE A 339 -6.07 13.72 -10.40
N ARG A 340 -6.18 14.64 -9.42
CA ARG A 340 -7.44 15.21 -8.92
C ARG A 340 -8.45 14.17 -8.44
N PHE A 341 -7.98 13.20 -7.67
CA PHE A 341 -8.79 12.21 -6.98
C PHE A 341 -9.44 12.83 -5.73
N GLY A 342 -10.75 12.66 -5.56
CA GLY A 342 -11.49 13.12 -4.38
C GLY A 342 -11.79 12.03 -3.35
N GLY A 343 -11.55 10.76 -3.70
CA GLY A 343 -11.76 9.61 -2.83
C GLY A 343 -10.61 9.37 -1.83
N PRO A 344 -10.74 8.36 -0.96
CA PRO A 344 -9.75 8.07 0.06
C PRO A 344 -8.43 7.68 -0.59
N SER A 345 -7.35 8.28 -0.08
CA SER A 345 -6.02 8.15 -0.64
C SER A 345 -5.01 7.91 0.46
N PHE A 346 -4.41 6.72 0.53
CA PHE A 346 -3.50 6.34 1.62
C PHE A 346 -2.56 5.20 1.22
N VAL A 347 -1.61 4.90 2.10
CA VAL A 347 -0.66 3.81 1.94
C VAL A 347 -1.00 2.63 2.84
N VAL A 348 -0.63 1.43 2.41
CA VAL A 348 -0.75 0.19 3.19
C VAL A 348 0.62 -0.50 3.25
N SER A 349 0.93 -1.10 4.39
CA SER A 349 2.16 -1.86 4.60
C SER A 349 1.81 -3.21 5.21
N ALA A 350 2.17 -4.27 4.51
CA ALA A 350 2.00 -5.67 4.89
C ALA A 350 3.13 -6.51 4.26
N GLU A 351 4.36 -5.97 4.28
CA GLU A 351 5.55 -6.56 3.66
C GLU A 351 5.29 -6.94 2.18
N GLU A 352 5.66 -8.14 1.74
CA GLU A 352 5.45 -8.61 0.36
C GLU A 352 3.98 -8.65 -0.08
N ALA A 353 3.04 -8.70 0.88
CA ALA A 353 1.61 -8.71 0.60
C ALA A 353 1.01 -7.31 0.44
N SER A 354 1.79 -6.23 0.61
CA SER A 354 1.30 -4.84 0.57
C SER A 354 0.50 -4.53 -0.69
N GLY A 355 1.00 -4.94 -1.85
CA GLY A 355 0.30 -4.78 -3.12
C GLY A 355 -1.05 -5.52 -3.21
N MET A 356 -1.10 -6.76 -2.71
CA MET A 356 -2.34 -7.54 -2.67
C MET A 356 -3.36 -6.94 -1.70
N ARG A 357 -2.91 -6.42 -0.55
CA ARG A 357 -3.77 -5.70 0.40
C ARG A 357 -4.33 -4.41 -0.22
N ALA A 358 -3.57 -3.73 -1.08
CA ALA A 358 -4.09 -2.58 -1.82
C ALA A 358 -5.22 -2.98 -2.78
N ILE A 359 -5.07 -4.08 -3.52
CA ILE A 359 -6.14 -4.66 -4.38
C ILE A 359 -7.37 -5.01 -3.54
N GLU A 360 -7.18 -5.69 -2.40
CA GLU A 360 -8.26 -6.10 -1.51
C GLU A 360 -9.09 -4.92 -1.02
N ILE A 361 -8.42 -3.91 -0.45
CA ILE A 361 -9.10 -2.70 0.05
C ILE A 361 -9.83 -1.98 -1.09
N GLY A 362 -9.18 -1.81 -2.24
CA GLY A 362 -9.79 -1.16 -3.41
C GLY A 362 -11.01 -1.92 -3.92
N THR A 363 -10.93 -3.24 -3.98
CA THR A 363 -12.02 -4.14 -4.39
C THR A 363 -13.22 -3.99 -3.45
N ARG A 364 -13.00 -4.04 -2.13
CA ARG A 364 -14.08 -3.89 -1.15
C ARG A 364 -14.72 -2.50 -1.20
N LEU A 365 -13.94 -1.43 -1.42
CA LEU A 365 -14.48 -0.07 -1.57
C LEU A 365 -15.33 0.11 -2.84
N LEU A 366 -14.94 -0.52 -3.95
CA LEU A 366 -15.73 -0.53 -5.19
C LEU A 366 -17.03 -1.33 -5.02
N GLN A 367 -16.97 -2.52 -4.42
CA GLN A 367 -18.12 -3.38 -4.16
C GLN A 367 -19.12 -2.75 -3.19
N ALA A 368 -18.63 -1.99 -2.20
CA ALA A 368 -19.46 -1.23 -1.27
C ALA A 368 -20.08 0.05 -1.87
N GLY A 369 -19.74 0.40 -3.12
CA GLY A 369 -20.24 1.61 -3.77
C GLY A 369 -19.65 2.92 -3.22
N HIS A 370 -18.54 2.86 -2.48
CA HIS A 370 -17.86 4.06 -1.97
C HIS A 370 -17.05 4.77 -3.06
N LEU A 371 -16.57 4.04 -4.06
CA LEU A 371 -15.80 4.55 -5.19
C LEU A 371 -16.35 4.03 -6.50
N ASP A 372 -16.12 4.75 -7.60
CA ASP A 372 -16.49 4.31 -8.97
C ASP A 372 -15.29 3.80 -9.75
N ALA A 373 -14.09 4.23 -9.36
CA ALA A 373 -12.82 3.70 -9.80
C ALA A 373 -11.80 3.82 -8.65
N VAL A 374 -10.75 3.01 -8.68
CA VAL A 374 -9.63 3.15 -7.73
C VAL A 374 -8.31 2.83 -8.42
N LEU A 375 -7.29 3.63 -8.13
CA LEU A 375 -5.92 3.31 -8.49
C LEU A 375 -5.29 2.52 -7.35
N VAL A 376 -4.90 1.28 -7.61
CA VAL A 376 -4.10 0.49 -6.68
C VAL A 376 -2.68 0.41 -7.20
N GLY A 377 -1.70 0.49 -6.32
CA GLY A 377 -0.31 0.40 -6.73
C GLY A 377 0.57 -0.12 -5.61
N ALA A 378 1.82 -0.42 -5.93
CA ALA A 378 2.83 -0.73 -4.95
C ALA A 378 4.21 -0.31 -5.47
N VAL A 379 5.10 0.06 -4.56
CA VAL A 379 6.47 0.47 -4.89
C VAL A 379 7.45 0.02 -3.81
N ASP A 380 8.61 -0.47 -4.24
CA ASP A 380 9.71 -0.87 -3.36
C ASP A 380 11.06 -0.71 -4.05
N LEU A 381 12.03 -0.16 -3.32
CA LEU A 381 13.37 0.15 -3.81
C LEU A 381 14.42 -0.19 -2.73
N HIS A 382 15.50 -0.83 -3.15
CA HIS A 382 16.66 -1.14 -2.33
C HIS A 382 17.76 -0.09 -2.55
N CYS A 383 17.40 1.20 -2.48
CA CYS A 383 18.32 2.32 -2.73
C CYS A 383 19.38 2.51 -1.63
N ASP A 384 19.15 1.98 -0.42
CA ASP A 384 20.03 2.14 0.73
C ASP A 384 20.76 0.82 1.09
N GLU A 385 22.04 0.94 1.45
CA GLU A 385 22.90 -0.20 1.83
C GLU A 385 22.37 -0.95 3.06
N ARG A 386 21.71 -0.26 3.99
CA ARG A 386 21.10 -0.87 5.18
C ARG A 386 19.91 -1.73 4.79
N ASN A 387 19.10 -1.28 3.83
CA ASN A 387 17.96 -2.05 3.34
C ASN A 387 18.44 -3.38 2.73
N LEU A 388 19.42 -3.30 1.82
CA LEU A 388 19.97 -4.51 1.21
C LEU A 388 20.62 -5.41 2.27
N THR A 389 21.40 -4.87 3.22
CA THR A 389 22.00 -5.67 4.30
C THR A 389 20.94 -6.40 5.13
N THR A 390 19.87 -5.72 5.53
CA THR A 390 18.76 -6.34 6.26
C THR A 390 18.07 -7.42 5.43
N LEU A 391 17.95 -7.25 4.12
CA LEU A 391 17.44 -8.28 3.23
C LEU A 391 18.38 -9.51 3.22
N LEU A 392 19.70 -9.30 3.14
CA LEU A 392 20.69 -10.39 3.13
C LEU A 392 20.74 -11.19 4.42
N GLU A 393 20.44 -10.57 5.55
CA GLU A 393 20.32 -11.27 6.84
C GLU A 393 19.06 -12.14 6.90
N LYS A 394 17.99 -11.74 6.22
CA LYS A 394 16.69 -12.44 6.23
C LYS A 394 16.55 -13.50 5.16
N LEU A 395 17.12 -13.27 3.97
CA LEU A 395 16.92 -14.12 2.79
C LEU A 395 18.28 -14.59 2.22
N PRO A 396 18.47 -15.91 2.03
CA PRO A 396 19.68 -16.41 1.40
C PRO A 396 19.73 -15.96 -0.06
N LEU A 397 20.79 -15.24 -0.44
CA LEU A 397 21.04 -14.93 -1.85
C LEU A 397 21.46 -16.17 -2.63
N SER A 398 20.94 -16.27 -3.85
CA SER A 398 21.37 -17.27 -4.80
C SER A 398 22.87 -17.13 -5.11
N LYS A 399 23.62 -18.21 -4.91
CA LYS A 399 25.04 -18.32 -5.28
C LYS A 399 25.18 -18.53 -6.78
N SER A 400 24.19 -19.17 -7.40
CA SER A 400 24.11 -19.37 -8.85
C SER A 400 23.79 -18.09 -9.63
N ARG A 401 23.61 -16.95 -8.95
CA ARG A 401 23.32 -15.62 -9.53
C ARG A 401 22.05 -15.61 -10.40
N THR A 402 21.11 -16.51 -10.11
CA THR A 402 19.80 -16.61 -10.76
C THR A 402 18.78 -17.20 -9.80
N VAL A 403 17.49 -16.88 -9.96
CA VAL A 403 16.43 -17.41 -9.09
C VAL A 403 15.80 -18.64 -9.75
N ARG A 404 15.69 -19.75 -8.99
CA ARG A 404 15.21 -21.05 -9.49
C ARG A 404 14.07 -21.64 -8.63
N PRO A 405 12.89 -21.01 -8.59
CA PRO A 405 11.82 -21.48 -7.71
C PRO A 405 11.37 -22.89 -8.04
N PHE A 406 11.19 -23.70 -7.00
CA PHE A 406 10.81 -25.12 -7.06
C PHE A 406 11.77 -26.05 -7.79
N ASP A 407 12.90 -25.58 -8.33
CA ASP A 407 13.90 -26.42 -8.98
C ASP A 407 14.77 -27.15 -7.95
N GLN A 408 15.20 -28.37 -8.26
CA GLN A 408 16.10 -29.13 -7.38
C GLN A 408 17.40 -28.38 -7.04
N LYS A 409 17.83 -27.43 -7.89
CA LYS A 409 19.02 -26.59 -7.70
C LYS A 409 18.69 -25.22 -7.08
N ALA A 410 17.50 -25.02 -6.53
CA ALA A 410 17.15 -23.80 -5.79
C ALA A 410 18.14 -23.57 -4.62
N ASP A 411 18.80 -22.42 -4.64
CA ASP A 411 19.87 -22.07 -3.69
C ASP A 411 19.69 -20.69 -3.04
N GLY A 412 18.54 -20.05 -3.25
CA GLY A 412 18.22 -18.72 -2.73
C GLY A 412 17.50 -17.83 -3.74
N THR A 413 17.35 -16.57 -3.36
CA THR A 413 16.67 -15.54 -4.17
C THR A 413 17.61 -14.41 -4.57
N LEU A 414 17.12 -13.44 -5.35
CA LEU A 414 17.85 -12.21 -5.69
C LEU A 414 16.96 -10.99 -5.42
N PRO A 415 17.51 -9.84 -5.02
CA PRO A 415 16.75 -8.61 -4.85
C PRO A 415 16.15 -8.15 -6.18
N GLY A 416 14.94 -7.60 -6.10
CA GLY A 416 14.28 -6.88 -7.19
C GLY A 416 13.78 -5.53 -6.71
N GLU A 417 13.63 -4.59 -7.63
CA GLU A 417 13.13 -3.25 -7.36
C GLU A 417 12.03 -2.91 -8.36
N GLY A 418 11.05 -2.10 -7.95
CA GLY A 418 10.04 -1.67 -8.90
C GLY A 418 8.87 -0.89 -8.36
N ALA A 419 7.95 -0.61 -9.27
CA ALA A 419 6.60 -0.17 -9.00
C ALA A 419 5.63 -0.82 -9.99
N ALA A 420 4.41 -1.07 -9.54
CA ALA A 420 3.30 -1.50 -10.39
C ALA A 420 2.03 -0.74 -9.99
N ALA A 421 1.18 -0.44 -10.97
CA ALA A 421 -0.09 0.25 -10.77
C ALA A 421 -1.19 -0.38 -11.63
N MET A 422 -2.42 -0.37 -11.11
CA MET A 422 -3.61 -0.88 -11.79
C MET A 422 -4.78 0.06 -11.52
N VAL A 423 -5.60 0.29 -12.54
CA VAL A 423 -6.89 0.97 -12.41
C VAL A 423 -7.99 -0.09 -12.35
N LEU A 424 -8.77 -0.05 -11.28
CA LEU A 424 -9.83 -1.00 -11.01
C LEU A 424 -11.20 -0.32 -11.08
N LYS A 425 -12.19 -1.03 -11.63
CA LYS A 425 -13.60 -0.61 -11.68
C LYS A 425 -14.52 -1.80 -11.42
N ARG A 426 -15.76 -1.54 -11.01
CA ARG A 426 -16.81 -2.56 -11.05
C ARG A 426 -16.96 -3.08 -12.48
N TYR A 427 -17.15 -4.39 -12.65
CA TYR A 427 -17.28 -4.99 -13.98
C TYR A 427 -18.44 -4.39 -14.79
N SER A 428 -19.56 -4.11 -14.13
CA SER A 428 -20.72 -3.44 -14.73
C SER A 428 -20.36 -2.06 -15.29
N ASP A 429 -19.68 -1.22 -14.50
CA ASP A 429 -19.24 0.12 -14.91
C ASP A 429 -18.18 0.10 -16.01
N ALA A 430 -17.28 -0.90 -15.99
CA ALA A 430 -16.29 -1.08 -17.04
C ALA A 430 -16.96 -1.41 -18.38
N CYS A 431 -17.93 -2.34 -18.36
CA CYS A 431 -18.73 -2.66 -19.54
C CYS A 431 -19.53 -1.45 -20.05
N ALA A 432 -20.19 -0.72 -19.14
CA ALA A 432 -21.02 0.44 -19.50
C ALA A 432 -20.21 1.56 -20.17
N ASN A 433 -18.96 1.74 -19.74
CA ASN A 433 -18.07 2.75 -20.30
C ASN A 433 -17.32 2.28 -21.56
N GLY A 434 -17.43 1.00 -21.93
CA GLY A 434 -16.67 0.42 -23.04
C GLY A 434 -15.17 0.35 -22.76
N ASP A 435 -14.79 0.21 -21.49
CA ASP A 435 -13.39 0.12 -21.10
C ASP A 435 -12.76 -1.18 -21.62
N ARG A 436 -11.47 -1.13 -21.95
CA ARG A 436 -10.68 -2.36 -22.16
C ARG A 436 -10.52 -3.07 -20.82
N ILE A 437 -10.74 -4.38 -20.79
CA ILE A 437 -10.61 -5.20 -19.58
C ILE A 437 -9.48 -6.22 -19.81
N TYR A 438 -8.44 -6.18 -18.96
CA TYR A 438 -7.36 -7.17 -18.97
C TYR A 438 -7.81 -8.50 -18.35
N ALA A 439 -8.38 -8.41 -17.15
CA ALA A 439 -8.85 -9.55 -16.37
C ALA A 439 -9.91 -9.11 -15.35
N LEU A 440 -10.62 -10.09 -14.79
CA LEU A 440 -11.55 -9.91 -13.69
C LEU A 440 -10.95 -10.49 -12.41
N ILE A 441 -11.05 -9.73 -11.33
CA ILE A 441 -10.77 -10.20 -9.98
C ILE A 441 -12.05 -10.88 -9.48
N GLU A 442 -12.01 -12.21 -9.44
CA GLU A 442 -13.14 -13.05 -9.08
C GLU A 442 -13.13 -13.41 -7.57
N GLY A 443 -12.02 -13.26 -6.86
CA GLY A 443 -11.97 -13.53 -5.42
C GLY A 443 -10.65 -13.10 -4.79
N ILE A 444 -10.70 -12.72 -3.53
CA ILE A 444 -9.52 -12.35 -2.74
C ILE A 444 -9.63 -12.98 -1.36
N GLY A 445 -8.55 -13.65 -0.94
CA GLY A 445 -8.43 -14.24 0.38
C GLY A 445 -7.17 -13.75 1.08
N SER A 446 -7.26 -13.59 2.39
CA SER A 446 -6.14 -13.15 3.22
C SER A 446 -6.22 -13.83 4.58
N ALA A 447 -5.10 -14.35 5.07
CA ALA A 447 -5.04 -14.98 6.38
C ALA A 447 -3.72 -14.65 7.07
N GLY A 448 -3.79 -14.51 8.40
CA GLY A 448 -2.62 -14.40 9.26
C GLY A 448 -2.28 -15.74 9.90
N GLY A 449 -0.99 -15.94 10.17
CA GLY A 449 -0.47 -17.05 10.96
C GLY A 449 1.05 -17.17 10.81
N GLY A 450 1.63 -18.07 11.59
CA GLY A 450 3.09 -18.25 11.68
C GLY A 450 3.71 -17.43 12.80
N ALA A 451 5.00 -17.65 13.02
CA ALA A 451 5.81 -16.89 13.96
C ALA A 451 6.64 -15.83 13.21
N PHE A 452 7.31 -14.94 13.94
CA PHE A 452 8.19 -13.94 13.33
C PHE A 452 9.35 -14.63 12.61
N ALA A 453 9.79 -14.06 11.48
CA ALA A 453 11.01 -14.52 10.81
C ALA A 453 12.16 -14.66 11.83
N PRO A 454 12.95 -15.74 11.79
CA PRO A 454 13.16 -16.62 10.64
C PRO A 454 12.26 -17.87 10.57
N ASP A 455 11.21 -17.97 11.39
CA ASP A 455 10.34 -19.15 11.36
C ASP A 455 9.63 -19.32 10.00
N PRO A 456 9.39 -20.58 9.57
CA PRO A 456 8.77 -20.86 8.28
C PRO A 456 7.33 -20.33 8.22
N PRO A 457 6.82 -20.05 6.99
CA PRO A 457 5.44 -19.62 6.81
C PRO A 457 4.45 -20.67 7.35
N SER A 458 3.25 -20.22 7.74
CA SER A 458 2.21 -21.11 8.26
C SER A 458 1.43 -21.78 7.13
N PHE A 459 1.49 -23.11 7.09
CA PHE A 459 0.67 -23.94 6.19
C PHE A 459 -0.84 -23.65 6.35
N ASP A 460 -1.32 -23.54 7.59
CA ASP A 460 -2.72 -23.24 7.88
C ASP A 460 -3.14 -21.85 7.40
N ALA A 461 -2.27 -20.84 7.55
CA ALA A 461 -2.55 -19.51 7.02
C ALA A 461 -2.60 -19.53 5.49
N TYR A 462 -1.66 -20.21 4.84
CA TYR A 462 -1.62 -20.34 3.39
C TYR A 462 -2.92 -21.00 2.86
N THR A 463 -3.30 -22.16 3.42
CA THR A 463 -4.50 -22.89 3.01
C THR A 463 -5.80 -22.14 3.31
N ARG A 464 -5.91 -21.43 4.45
CA ARG A 464 -7.05 -20.55 4.72
C ARG A 464 -7.15 -19.42 3.71
N SER A 465 -6.04 -18.76 3.39
CA SER A 465 -6.05 -17.66 2.41
C SER A 465 -6.50 -18.12 1.03
N LEU A 466 -6.09 -19.32 0.59
CA LEU A 466 -6.64 -19.96 -0.61
C LEU A 466 -8.14 -20.21 -0.45
N SER A 467 -8.55 -20.91 0.60
CA SER A 467 -9.97 -21.24 0.83
C SER A 467 -10.87 -20.00 0.81
N ASP A 468 -10.45 -18.90 1.44
CA ASP A 468 -11.19 -17.64 1.47
C ASP A 468 -11.32 -17.03 0.07
N ALA A 469 -10.24 -17.04 -0.73
CA ALA A 469 -10.25 -16.51 -2.09
C ALA A 469 -11.25 -17.25 -3.00
N PHE A 470 -11.29 -18.59 -2.92
CA PHE A 470 -12.22 -19.39 -3.72
C PHE A 470 -13.66 -19.30 -3.19
N THR A 471 -13.83 -19.17 -1.87
CA THR A 471 -15.16 -19.06 -1.24
C THR A 471 -15.82 -17.70 -1.51
N ASP A 472 -15.04 -16.62 -1.65
CA ASP A 472 -15.50 -15.24 -1.86
C ASP A 472 -16.55 -15.14 -2.99
N ARG A 473 -16.36 -15.91 -4.08
CA ARG A 473 -17.34 -16.04 -5.16
C ARG A 473 -17.64 -17.48 -5.60
N ARG A 474 -17.36 -18.47 -4.74
CA ARG A 474 -17.63 -19.90 -4.97
C ARG A 474 -17.02 -20.41 -6.29
N ILE A 475 -15.77 -20.05 -6.52
CA ILE A 475 -15.00 -20.50 -7.69
C ILE A 475 -14.60 -21.97 -7.47
N ASP A 476 -14.76 -22.80 -8.49
CA ASP A 476 -14.27 -24.18 -8.46
C ASP A 476 -12.73 -24.19 -8.62
N PRO A 477 -11.96 -24.74 -7.65
CA PRO A 477 -10.51 -24.92 -7.80
C PRO A 477 -10.11 -25.69 -9.06
N GLN A 478 -10.99 -26.56 -9.58
CA GLN A 478 -10.76 -27.31 -10.82
C GLN A 478 -10.85 -26.46 -12.08
N SER A 479 -11.24 -25.18 -11.98
CA SER A 479 -11.26 -24.25 -13.12
C SER A 479 -9.93 -23.50 -13.32
N VAL A 480 -8.97 -23.61 -12.39
CA VAL A 480 -7.71 -22.85 -12.43
C VAL A 480 -6.68 -23.53 -13.31
N GLU A 481 -6.18 -22.83 -14.32
CA GLU A 481 -5.24 -23.39 -15.31
C GLU A 481 -3.83 -22.78 -15.20
N LEU A 482 -3.69 -21.66 -14.48
CA LEU A 482 -2.40 -21.03 -14.17
C LEU A 482 -2.35 -20.67 -12.68
N ILE A 483 -1.24 -21.01 -12.02
CA ILE A 483 -0.92 -20.52 -10.69
C ILE A 483 0.37 -19.73 -10.79
N GLU A 484 0.26 -18.44 -10.48
CA GLU A 484 1.39 -17.56 -10.26
C GLU A 484 1.74 -17.61 -8.77
N THR A 485 2.78 -18.35 -8.44
CA THR A 485 3.14 -18.64 -7.05
C THR A 485 3.95 -17.50 -6.43
N HIS A 486 4.10 -17.54 -5.10
CA HIS A 486 5.14 -16.78 -4.43
C HIS A 486 6.51 -17.20 -4.96
N GLY A 487 6.84 -18.50 -4.96
CA GLY A 487 8.04 -19.07 -5.58
C GLY A 487 9.31 -18.32 -5.21
N SER A 488 9.70 -18.34 -3.93
CA SER A 488 10.81 -17.52 -3.44
C SER A 488 12.17 -17.99 -3.96
N GLY A 489 12.29 -19.26 -4.35
CA GLY A 489 13.59 -19.89 -4.64
C GLY A 489 14.31 -20.37 -3.39
N ILE A 490 13.65 -20.29 -2.23
CA ILE A 490 14.17 -20.74 -0.94
C ILE A 490 13.57 -22.10 -0.65
N GLY A 491 14.41 -23.14 -0.65
CA GLY A 491 13.97 -24.54 -0.58
C GLY A 491 12.83 -24.83 0.40
N PRO A 492 12.99 -24.56 1.71
CA PRO A 492 11.92 -24.81 2.69
C PRO A 492 10.60 -24.06 2.44
N GLN A 493 10.65 -22.85 1.88
CA GLN A 493 9.45 -22.06 1.56
C GLN A 493 8.76 -22.61 0.31
N ASP A 494 9.55 -22.91 -0.73
CA ASP A 494 9.08 -23.54 -1.96
C ASP A 494 8.46 -24.93 -1.69
N ASP A 495 9.06 -25.70 -0.77
CA ASP A 495 8.56 -27.03 -0.38
C ASP A 495 7.20 -26.93 0.35
N LEU A 496 7.02 -25.94 1.24
CA LEU A 496 5.75 -25.69 1.92
C LEU A 496 4.67 -25.18 0.98
N GLU A 497 5.01 -24.26 0.08
CA GLU A 497 4.10 -23.74 -0.93
C GLU A 497 3.63 -24.86 -1.88
N ALA A 498 4.55 -25.72 -2.33
CA ALA A 498 4.22 -26.90 -3.12
C ALA A 498 3.27 -27.84 -2.37
N GLU A 499 3.49 -28.05 -1.07
CA GLU A 499 2.62 -28.87 -0.24
C GLU A 499 1.21 -28.29 -0.13
N ALA A 500 1.08 -26.99 0.13
CA ALA A 500 -0.21 -26.32 0.29
C ALA A 500 -1.00 -26.28 -1.02
N LEU A 501 -0.34 -25.98 -2.14
CA LEU A 501 -0.95 -25.99 -3.46
C LEU A 501 -1.41 -27.40 -3.86
N THR A 502 -0.56 -28.41 -3.64
CA THR A 502 -0.93 -29.81 -3.91
C THR A 502 -2.11 -30.22 -3.04
N ALA A 503 -2.11 -29.91 -1.73
CA ALA A 503 -3.20 -30.25 -0.84
C ALA A 503 -4.54 -29.60 -1.24
N PHE A 504 -4.51 -28.39 -1.81
CA PHE A 504 -5.73 -27.64 -2.16
C PHE A 504 -6.26 -27.96 -3.56
N PHE A 505 -5.39 -28.11 -4.56
CA PHE A 505 -5.77 -28.26 -5.96
C PHE A 505 -5.79 -29.71 -6.45
N SER A 506 -5.21 -30.66 -5.72
CA SER A 506 -5.17 -32.05 -6.18
C SER A 506 -6.58 -32.60 -6.36
N SER A 507 -6.82 -33.16 -7.53
CA SER A 507 -8.10 -33.81 -7.83
C SER A 507 -8.17 -35.20 -7.18
N THR A 508 -9.39 -35.71 -6.93
CA THR A 508 -9.59 -37.09 -6.44
C THR A 508 -9.31 -38.15 -7.52
N SER A 509 -9.12 -37.74 -8.78
CA SER A 509 -8.87 -38.60 -9.93
C SER A 509 -7.69 -38.06 -10.73
N SER A 510 -6.57 -38.80 -10.79
CA SER A 510 -5.40 -38.38 -11.57
C SER A 510 -5.77 -38.11 -13.04
N PRO A 511 -5.62 -36.87 -13.54
CA PRO A 511 -5.90 -36.56 -14.93
C PRO A 511 -4.87 -37.24 -15.84
N SER A 512 -5.25 -37.48 -17.10
CA SER A 512 -4.36 -38.08 -18.09
C SER A 512 -3.21 -37.14 -18.50
N GLU A 513 -3.41 -35.83 -18.36
CA GLU A 513 -2.42 -34.79 -18.63
C GLU A 513 -2.48 -33.70 -17.54
N PRO A 514 -1.34 -33.10 -17.17
CA PRO A 514 -1.30 -32.05 -16.17
C PRO A 514 -1.99 -30.77 -16.66
N ARG A 515 -2.89 -30.25 -15.83
CA ARG A 515 -3.82 -29.16 -16.21
C ARG A 515 -3.31 -27.78 -15.78
N ILE A 516 -2.64 -27.70 -14.64
CA ILE A 516 -2.29 -26.43 -14.00
C ILE A 516 -0.84 -26.06 -14.34
N ALA A 517 -0.67 -24.96 -15.06
CA ALA A 517 0.65 -24.37 -15.27
C ALA A 517 1.11 -23.66 -14.00
N VAL A 518 2.37 -23.87 -13.60
CA VAL A 518 2.99 -23.20 -12.45
C VAL A 518 4.01 -22.19 -12.94
N GLY A 519 3.88 -20.95 -12.48
CA GLY A 519 4.76 -19.84 -12.83
C GLY A 519 5.11 -18.97 -11.63
N THR A 520 6.15 -18.17 -11.78
CA THR A 520 6.57 -17.15 -10.80
C THR A 520 7.24 -15.99 -11.52
N THR A 521 7.13 -14.78 -10.98
CA THR A 521 7.78 -13.56 -11.48
C THR A 521 9.18 -13.42 -10.91
N LYS A 522 9.48 -14.06 -9.78
CA LYS A 522 10.78 -13.92 -9.11
C LYS A 522 11.94 -14.53 -9.91
N SER A 523 11.66 -15.50 -10.78
CA SER A 523 12.64 -16.02 -11.75
C SER A 523 13.00 -15.02 -12.85
N LEU A 524 12.13 -14.03 -13.11
CA LEU A 524 12.33 -12.97 -14.11
C LEU A 524 12.92 -11.70 -13.51
N VAL A 525 12.38 -11.23 -12.38
CA VAL A 525 12.68 -9.90 -11.80
C VAL A 525 13.11 -9.95 -10.33
N GLY A 526 13.33 -11.13 -9.77
CA GLY A 526 13.74 -11.27 -8.38
C GLY A 526 12.65 -10.90 -7.37
N HIS A 527 13.05 -10.74 -6.11
CA HIS A 527 12.18 -10.40 -4.99
C HIS A 527 11.95 -8.89 -4.92
N THR A 528 10.86 -8.41 -5.50
CA THR A 528 10.50 -6.98 -5.57
C THR A 528 9.79 -6.46 -4.32
N GLY A 529 10.01 -7.08 -3.16
CA GLY A 529 9.44 -6.67 -1.87
C GLY A 529 7.93 -6.43 -1.91
N ALA A 530 7.49 -5.24 -1.49
CA ALA A 530 6.07 -4.84 -1.42
C ALA A 530 5.30 -4.90 -2.76
N VAL A 531 6.03 -4.92 -3.90
CA VAL A 531 5.45 -4.95 -5.25
C VAL A 531 5.18 -6.37 -5.74
N SER A 532 5.78 -7.39 -5.11
CA SER A 532 5.82 -8.77 -5.63
C SER A 532 4.44 -9.31 -6.03
N GLY A 533 3.42 -9.12 -5.19
CA GLY A 533 2.06 -9.55 -5.48
C GLY A 533 1.41 -8.84 -6.69
N LEU A 534 1.67 -7.53 -6.87
CA LEU A 534 1.17 -6.81 -8.04
C LEU A 534 1.89 -7.22 -9.33
N VAL A 535 3.20 -7.46 -9.30
CA VAL A 535 3.94 -7.92 -10.49
C VAL A 535 3.41 -9.29 -10.94
N SER A 536 3.16 -10.20 -9.99
CA SER A 536 2.50 -11.48 -10.23
C SER A 536 1.09 -11.31 -10.81
N THR A 537 0.29 -10.41 -10.24
CA THR A 537 -1.08 -10.12 -10.73
C THR A 537 -1.06 -9.54 -12.15
N VAL A 538 -0.12 -8.64 -12.44
CA VAL A 538 0.08 -8.05 -13.79
C VAL A 538 0.49 -9.13 -14.79
N LYS A 539 1.43 -10.02 -14.43
CA LYS A 539 1.81 -11.14 -15.29
C LYS A 539 0.59 -12.02 -15.61
N ALA A 540 -0.19 -12.41 -14.61
CA ALA A 540 -1.40 -13.21 -14.83
C ALA A 540 -2.42 -12.48 -15.70
N ALA A 541 -2.65 -11.18 -15.47
CA ALA A 541 -3.56 -10.37 -16.28
C ALA A 541 -3.12 -10.29 -17.75
N VAL A 542 -1.82 -10.11 -18.02
CA VAL A 542 -1.24 -10.12 -19.37
C VAL A 542 -1.37 -11.51 -20.02
N CYS A 543 -1.11 -12.60 -19.27
CA CYS A 543 -1.28 -13.96 -19.78
C CYS A 543 -2.74 -14.27 -20.16
N LEU A 544 -3.69 -13.85 -19.32
CA LEU A 544 -5.12 -13.97 -19.61
C LEU A 544 -5.54 -13.14 -20.82
N PHE A 545 -5.05 -11.90 -20.91
CA PHE A 545 -5.38 -10.97 -22.00
C PHE A 545 -4.85 -11.45 -23.35
N HIS A 546 -3.59 -11.90 -23.41
CA HIS A 546 -2.97 -12.45 -24.62
C HIS A 546 -3.32 -13.91 -24.89
N GLN A 547 -3.98 -14.59 -23.94
CA GLN A 547 -4.37 -16.00 -24.05
C GLN A 547 -3.16 -16.91 -24.27
N MET A 548 -2.09 -16.67 -23.50
CA MET A 548 -0.83 -17.40 -23.61
C MET A 548 -0.32 -17.78 -22.21
N LEU A 549 0.17 -19.01 -22.10
CA LEU A 549 0.91 -19.48 -20.93
C LEU A 549 2.39 -19.14 -21.11
N PRO A 550 3.04 -18.52 -20.10
CA PRO A 550 4.45 -18.18 -20.17
C PRO A 550 5.33 -19.39 -19.80
N PRO A 551 6.61 -19.40 -20.21
CA PRO A 551 7.56 -20.44 -19.81
C PRO A 551 7.91 -20.33 -18.32
N ALA A 552 8.16 -21.47 -17.69
CA ALA A 552 8.77 -21.61 -16.39
C ALA A 552 10.29 -21.33 -16.49
N VAL A 553 10.65 -20.08 -16.26
CA VAL A 553 12.04 -19.60 -16.35
C VAL A 553 12.91 -20.26 -15.29
N ASN A 554 14.10 -20.70 -15.69
CA ASN A 554 15.13 -21.35 -14.86
C ASN A 554 14.74 -22.70 -14.21
N PHE A 555 13.68 -23.35 -14.68
CA PHE A 555 13.23 -24.65 -14.21
C PHE A 555 13.81 -25.79 -15.06
N THR A 556 14.33 -26.82 -14.41
CA THR A 556 14.84 -28.05 -15.04
C THR A 556 14.14 -29.29 -14.49
N ALA A 557 14.07 -29.43 -13.16
CA ALA A 557 13.43 -30.57 -12.52
C ALA A 557 12.90 -30.17 -11.13
N PRO A 558 11.75 -30.72 -10.70
CA PRO A 558 11.13 -30.33 -9.43
C PRO A 558 11.98 -30.78 -8.24
N ARG A 559 12.12 -29.88 -7.25
CA ARG A 559 12.73 -30.16 -5.95
C ARG A 559 11.91 -31.12 -5.11
N SER A 560 10.60 -30.88 -5.08
CA SER A 560 9.64 -31.66 -4.29
C SER A 560 8.98 -32.72 -5.16
N THR A 561 8.89 -33.95 -4.64
CA THR A 561 8.13 -35.03 -5.29
C THR A 561 6.63 -34.75 -5.33
N ARG A 562 6.12 -33.77 -4.56
CA ARG A 562 4.71 -33.37 -4.54
C ARG A 562 4.21 -32.87 -5.90
N TRP A 563 5.08 -32.29 -6.72
CA TRP A 563 4.76 -31.87 -8.09
C TRP A 563 4.52 -33.04 -9.06
N GLN A 564 4.85 -34.28 -8.67
CA GLN A 564 4.65 -35.47 -9.48
C GLN A 564 3.21 -36.03 -9.38
N SER A 565 2.33 -35.36 -8.63
CA SER A 565 0.91 -35.72 -8.45
C SER A 565 0.08 -35.69 -9.75
N GLY A 566 0.62 -35.14 -10.84
CA GLY A 566 0.02 -35.20 -12.18
C GLY A 566 -0.93 -34.06 -12.51
N ASP A 567 -1.29 -33.20 -11.56
CA ASP A 567 -2.16 -32.04 -11.80
C ASP A 567 -1.38 -30.80 -12.32
N PHE A 568 -0.08 -30.71 -12.05
CA PHE A 568 0.75 -29.53 -12.32
C PHE A 568 1.79 -29.77 -13.41
N HIS A 569 2.10 -28.72 -14.18
CA HIS A 569 3.21 -28.70 -15.12
C HIS A 569 3.94 -27.36 -15.13
N PHE A 570 5.18 -27.37 -15.62
CA PHE A 570 6.04 -26.20 -15.76
C PHE A 570 6.32 -25.99 -17.27
N PRO A 571 5.62 -25.07 -17.95
CA PRO A 571 5.76 -24.89 -19.40
C PRO A 571 7.21 -24.58 -19.80
N HIS A 572 7.79 -25.30 -20.74
CA HIS A 572 9.18 -25.02 -21.19
C HIS A 572 9.28 -23.87 -22.19
N GLN A 573 8.19 -23.62 -22.92
CA GLN A 573 8.09 -22.59 -23.94
C GLN A 573 6.73 -21.91 -23.85
N PRO A 574 6.58 -20.70 -24.40
CA PRO A 574 5.28 -20.05 -24.50
C PRO A 574 4.32 -20.93 -25.28
N ALA A 575 3.12 -21.11 -24.74
CA ALA A 575 2.09 -21.89 -25.38
C ALA A 575 0.80 -21.09 -25.47
N TYR A 576 0.02 -21.31 -26.53
CA TYR A 576 -1.34 -20.81 -26.56
C TYR A 576 -2.11 -21.41 -25.38
N TRP A 577 -2.92 -20.59 -24.72
CA TRP A 577 -3.79 -21.02 -23.63
C TRP A 577 -5.16 -21.29 -24.23
N PRO A 578 -5.50 -22.52 -24.66
CA PRO A 578 -6.80 -22.81 -25.24
C PRO A 578 -7.89 -22.62 -24.18
N ARG A 579 -9.08 -22.24 -24.63
CA ARG A 579 -10.28 -22.23 -23.79
C ARG A 579 -10.84 -23.64 -23.79
N ASP A 580 -11.06 -24.23 -22.62
CA ASP A 580 -11.86 -25.46 -22.54
C ASP A 580 -13.26 -25.18 -23.13
N ARG A 581 -13.80 -26.14 -23.89
CA ARG A 581 -15.14 -26.02 -24.47
C ARG A 581 -16.24 -26.17 -23.41
N ILE A 582 -15.91 -26.75 -22.25
CA ILE A 582 -16.83 -26.95 -21.12
C ILE A 582 -16.69 -25.82 -20.09
N ALA A 583 -15.46 -25.42 -19.72
CA ALA A 583 -15.25 -24.26 -18.86
C ALA A 583 -15.43 -22.93 -19.63
N VAL A 584 -16.30 -22.05 -19.13
CA VAL A 584 -16.63 -20.80 -19.84
C VAL A 584 -15.47 -19.79 -19.80
N ARG A 585 -14.49 -19.88 -18.89
CA ARG A 585 -13.45 -18.85 -18.71
C ARG A 585 -12.09 -19.47 -18.37
N ARG A 586 -11.00 -18.79 -18.77
CA ARG A 586 -9.63 -19.07 -18.30
C ARG A 586 -9.45 -18.44 -16.92
N THR A 587 -8.85 -19.18 -16.00
CA THR A 587 -8.72 -18.73 -14.61
C THR A 587 -7.28 -18.89 -14.15
N ALA A 588 -6.75 -17.82 -13.54
CA ALA A 588 -5.45 -17.80 -12.89
C ALA A 588 -5.61 -17.55 -11.38
N CYS A 589 -4.73 -18.14 -10.56
CA CYS A 589 -4.57 -17.83 -9.14
C CYS A 589 -3.22 -17.14 -8.94
N CYS A 590 -3.16 -16.10 -8.09
CA CYS A 590 -1.95 -15.32 -7.79
C CYS A 590 -1.71 -15.22 -6.28
#